data_AF-A0A7Y4VUN3-F1
#
_entry.id   AF-A0A7Y4VUN3-F1
#
_cell.length_a   1.000
_cell.length_b   1.000
_cell.length_c   1.000
_cell.angle_alpha   90.00
_cell.angle_beta   90.00
_cell.angle_gamma   90.00
#
_symmetry.space_group_name_H-M   'P 1'
#
loop_
_entity.id
_entity.type
_entity.pdbx_description
1 polymer ?
#
loop_
_entity_poly.entity_id
_entity_poly.type
_entity_poly.pdbx_seq_one_letter_code
_entity_poly.pdbx_strand_id
1 'polypeptide(L)'
;MSNQFETATLAGGCFWCLEAVFDEVKGVISVESGYSNGHVANPTYRQVCGGDTGHAEVTRVTFDPSILSFRDLLNVFFAIHDPTTMNRQGADVGTQYRSAIFHHTPEQKAIAEQTISELNAQGIWNSPIVTEVEAIKDFYIAENYHQEYFARNQNQPYCQAVVAPKVAKFRKHYLELLKKQPA
;
A
#
# COMPACT_ATOMS: atom_id res chain seq x y z
N MET A 1 -4.23 3.28 29.73
CA MET A 1 -5.14 3.25 28.56
C MET A 1 -4.53 2.29 27.58
N SER A 2 -5.24 1.21 27.23
CA SER A 2 -4.79 0.29 26.18
C SER A 2 -4.92 1.03 24.84
N ASN A 3 -3.81 1.49 24.28
CA ASN A 3 -3.82 1.98 22.91
C ASN A 3 -4.16 0.80 22.01
N GLN A 4 -5.33 0.83 21.38
CA GLN A 4 -5.74 -0.17 20.42
C GLN A 4 -5.09 0.19 19.08
N PHE A 5 -4.33 -0.75 18.51
CA PHE A 5 -3.76 -0.57 17.17
C PHE A 5 -4.88 -0.51 16.12
N GLU A 6 -4.64 0.26 15.07
CA GLU A 6 -5.52 0.38 13.91
C GLU A 6 -4.97 -0.41 12.72
N THR A 7 -5.87 -0.76 11.80
CA THR A 7 -5.54 -1.48 10.58
C THR A 7 -5.96 -0.69 9.35
N ALA A 8 -5.09 -0.64 8.34
CA ALA A 8 -5.36 -0.08 7.02
C ALA A 8 -5.07 -1.12 5.94
N THR A 9 -5.84 -1.13 4.85
CA THR A 9 -5.58 -2.01 3.70
C THR A 9 -5.46 -1.17 2.43
N LEU A 10 -4.29 -1.23 1.80
CA LEU A 10 -3.90 -0.33 0.72
C LEU A 10 -3.43 -1.14 -0.50
N ALA A 11 -3.91 -0.77 -1.69
CA ALA A 11 -3.51 -1.31 -2.99
C ALA A 11 -2.82 -0.20 -3.80
N GLY A 12 -1.63 -0.46 -4.36
CA GLY A 12 -0.86 0.58 -5.06
C GLY A 12 0.07 0.03 -6.14
N GLY A 13 -0.29 -1.10 -6.74
CA GLY A 13 0.60 -1.91 -7.59
C GLY A 13 1.16 -3.10 -6.83
N CYS A 14 2.34 -3.58 -7.24
CA CYS A 14 3.00 -4.73 -6.61
C CYS A 14 3.14 -4.55 -5.08
N PHE A 15 2.57 -5.47 -4.30
CA PHE A 15 2.58 -5.37 -2.84
C PHE A 15 3.98 -5.39 -2.21
N TRP A 16 4.99 -5.93 -2.89
CA TRP A 16 6.37 -6.00 -2.40
C TRP A 16 6.97 -4.60 -2.29
N CYS A 17 6.49 -3.67 -3.13
CA CYS A 17 6.88 -2.27 -3.07
C CYS A 17 6.33 -1.59 -1.82
N LEU A 18 5.05 -1.82 -1.54
CA LEU A 18 4.35 -1.18 -0.42
C LEU A 18 4.83 -1.77 0.91
N GLU A 19 4.96 -3.10 0.99
CA GLU A 19 5.43 -3.83 2.17
C GLU A 19 6.79 -3.29 2.63
N ALA A 20 7.76 -3.29 1.72
CA ALA A 20 9.12 -2.84 1.99
C ALA A 20 9.20 -1.38 2.49
N VAL A 21 8.28 -0.52 2.05
CA VAL A 21 8.23 0.87 2.54
C VAL A 21 7.58 0.92 3.92
N PHE A 22 6.40 0.31 4.08
CA PHE A 22 5.64 0.41 5.33
C PHE A 22 6.35 -0.28 6.51
N ASP A 23 7.14 -1.31 6.27
CA ASP A 23 7.96 -1.95 7.32
C ASP A 23 8.93 -0.96 7.99
N GLU A 24 9.41 0.02 7.23
CA GLU A 24 10.34 1.05 7.69
C GLU A 24 9.63 2.26 8.31
N VAL A 25 8.30 2.34 8.28
CA VAL A 25 7.54 3.47 8.84
C VAL A 25 7.44 3.34 10.37
N LYS A 26 7.78 4.42 11.07
CA LYS A 26 7.64 4.58 12.51
C LYS A 26 6.16 4.51 12.89
N GLY A 27 5.84 3.74 13.93
CA GLY A 27 4.46 3.49 14.36
C GLY A 27 3.77 2.34 13.64
N VAL A 28 4.31 1.83 12.52
CA VAL A 28 3.84 0.57 11.93
C VAL A 28 4.32 -0.61 12.76
N ILE A 29 3.38 -1.46 13.17
CA ILE A 29 3.57 -2.66 14.00
C ILE A 29 3.79 -3.90 13.13
N SER A 30 3.00 -4.07 12.08
CA SER A 30 3.12 -5.19 11.14
C SER A 30 2.61 -4.81 9.76
N VAL A 31 3.18 -5.42 8.72
CA VAL A 31 2.69 -5.34 7.34
C VAL A 31 2.51 -6.76 6.80
N GLU A 32 1.39 -7.01 6.15
CA GLU A 32 1.09 -8.30 5.53
C GLU A 32 0.66 -8.09 4.08
N SER A 33 1.38 -8.74 3.15
CA SER A 33 1.00 -8.78 1.74
C SER A 33 -0.19 -9.74 1.54
N GLY A 34 -1.14 -9.37 0.68
CA GLY A 34 -2.35 -10.16 0.49
C GLY A 34 -3.19 -9.78 -0.73
N TYR A 35 -4.37 -10.39 -0.81
CA TYR A 35 -5.35 -10.20 -1.86
C TYR A 35 -6.68 -9.77 -1.26
N SER A 36 -7.33 -8.76 -1.84
CA SER A 36 -8.55 -8.19 -1.27
C SER A 36 -9.52 -7.67 -2.33
N ASN A 37 -10.79 -7.57 -1.95
CA ASN A 37 -11.90 -6.99 -2.72
C ASN A 37 -12.13 -7.61 -4.12
N GLY A 38 -11.79 -8.90 -4.30
CA GLY A 38 -12.22 -9.74 -5.41
C GLY A 38 -13.40 -10.65 -5.07
N HIS A 39 -13.76 -11.55 -5.97
CA HIS A 39 -14.95 -12.42 -5.84
C HIS A 39 -14.63 -13.91 -5.68
N VAL A 40 -13.35 -14.31 -5.80
CA VAL A 40 -12.91 -15.70 -5.62
C VAL A 40 -12.44 -15.89 -4.17
N ALA A 41 -13.01 -16.86 -3.46
CA ALA A 41 -12.58 -17.18 -2.10
C ALA A 41 -11.22 -17.91 -2.09
N ASN A 42 -10.36 -17.58 -1.12
CA ASN A 42 -9.03 -18.17 -0.94
C ASN A 42 -8.20 -18.21 -2.25
N PRO A 43 -8.02 -17.07 -2.95
CA PRO A 43 -7.31 -17.05 -4.21
C PRO A 43 -5.82 -17.37 -3.99
N THR A 44 -5.21 -18.06 -4.96
CA THR A 44 -3.76 -18.22 -5.06
C THR A 44 -3.14 -17.07 -5.84
N TYR A 45 -1.85 -16.80 -5.65
CA TYR A 45 -1.12 -15.80 -6.43
C TYR A 45 -1.36 -15.96 -7.94
N ARG A 46 -1.28 -17.20 -8.44
CA ARG A 46 -1.48 -17.51 -9.86
C ARG A 46 -2.88 -17.10 -10.36
N GLN A 47 -3.91 -17.31 -9.55
CA GLN A 47 -5.27 -16.90 -9.91
C GLN A 47 -5.39 -15.38 -9.95
N VAL A 48 -4.80 -14.68 -8.99
CA VAL A 48 -4.81 -13.20 -8.95
C VAL A 48 -4.03 -12.61 -10.14
N CYS A 49 -2.83 -13.12 -10.44
CA CYS A 49 -2.08 -12.72 -11.63
C CYS A 49 -2.80 -13.03 -12.94
N GLY A 50 -3.71 -14.00 -12.94
CA GLY A 50 -4.58 -14.28 -14.08
C GLY A 50 -5.60 -13.18 -14.37
N GLY A 51 -5.84 -12.25 -13.44
CA GLY A 51 -6.71 -11.07 -13.61
C GLY A 51 -8.20 -11.31 -13.40
N ASP A 52 -8.65 -12.56 -13.51
CA ASP A 52 -10.09 -12.90 -13.50
C ASP A 52 -10.71 -12.95 -12.11
N THR A 53 -9.94 -12.83 -11.03
CA THR A 53 -10.49 -12.94 -9.66
C THR A 53 -11.07 -11.64 -9.09
N GLY A 54 -10.77 -10.50 -9.73
CA GLY A 54 -11.10 -9.15 -9.25
C GLY A 54 -10.31 -8.68 -8.03
N HIS A 55 -9.46 -9.52 -7.42
CA HIS A 55 -8.66 -9.12 -6.27
C HIS A 55 -7.61 -8.08 -6.65
N ALA A 56 -7.36 -7.12 -5.75
CA ALA A 56 -6.15 -6.30 -5.77
C ALA A 56 -5.04 -7.00 -4.98
N GLU A 57 -3.79 -6.83 -5.42
CA GLU A 57 -2.65 -6.96 -4.52
C GLU A 57 -2.69 -5.82 -3.51
N VAL A 58 -2.66 -6.17 -2.22
CA VAL A 58 -2.75 -5.21 -1.12
C VAL A 58 -1.70 -5.46 -0.05
N THR A 59 -1.43 -4.42 0.73
CA THR A 59 -0.76 -4.52 2.03
C THR A 59 -1.73 -4.16 3.14
N ARG A 60 -1.89 -5.07 4.11
CA ARG A 60 -2.57 -4.78 5.37
C ARG A 60 -1.54 -4.30 6.38
N VAL A 61 -1.69 -3.05 6.82
CA VAL A 61 -0.78 -2.36 7.73
C VAL A 61 -1.46 -2.21 9.08
N THR A 62 -0.87 -2.77 10.12
CA THR A 62 -1.26 -2.53 11.51
C THR A 62 -0.36 -1.44 12.09
N PHE A 63 -0.92 -0.39 12.68
CA PHE A 63 -0.16 0.75 13.19
C PHE A 63 -0.68 1.28 14.54
N ASP A 64 0.18 1.97 15.28
CA ASP A 64 -0.16 2.66 16.52
C ASP A 64 -0.62 4.10 16.22
N PRO A 65 -1.93 4.42 16.38
CA PRO A 65 -2.47 5.73 16.05
C PRO A 65 -1.95 6.87 16.94
N SER A 66 -1.28 6.58 18.08
CA SER A 66 -0.60 7.61 18.88
C SER A 66 0.76 8.02 18.33
N ILE A 67 1.33 7.22 17.42
CA ILE A 67 2.65 7.47 16.83
C ILE A 67 2.51 7.89 15.36
N LEU A 68 1.59 7.26 14.62
CA LEU A 68 1.37 7.46 13.20
C LEU A 68 -0.12 7.62 12.93
N SER A 69 -0.54 8.75 12.36
CA SER A 69 -1.95 8.89 11.97
C SER A 69 -2.23 8.13 10.67
N PHE A 70 -3.49 7.74 10.46
CA PHE A 70 -3.92 7.18 9.17
C PHE A 70 -3.63 8.15 8.01
N ARG A 71 -3.73 9.47 8.24
CA ARG A 71 -3.39 10.49 7.26
C ARG A 71 -1.91 10.46 6.87
N ASP A 72 -1.01 10.28 7.83
CA ASP A 72 0.43 10.14 7.55
C ASP A 72 0.72 8.89 6.73
N LEU A 73 0.04 7.78 7.05
CA LEU A 73 0.12 6.54 6.27
C LEU A 73 -0.30 6.77 4.81
N LEU A 74 -1.39 7.52 4.57
CA LEU A 74 -1.83 7.89 3.23
C LEU A 74 -0.84 8.82 2.51
N ASN A 75 -0.22 9.77 3.22
CA ASN A 75 0.80 10.63 2.63
C ASN A 75 2.00 9.82 2.13
N VAL A 76 2.43 8.79 2.87
CA VAL A 76 3.47 7.85 2.42
C VAL A 76 2.96 7.05 1.21
N PHE A 77 1.75 6.49 1.29
CA PHE A 77 1.13 5.72 0.21
C PHE A 77 1.12 6.49 -1.12
N PHE A 78 0.61 7.72 -1.14
CA PHE A 78 0.55 8.55 -2.36
C PHE A 78 1.93 8.99 -2.87
N ALA A 79 2.97 8.95 -2.05
CA ALA A 79 4.32 9.31 -2.48
C ALA A 79 5.10 8.17 -3.15
N ILE A 80 4.72 6.91 -2.91
CA ILE A 80 5.50 5.72 -3.36
C ILE A 80 4.92 4.99 -4.57
N HIS A 81 3.73 5.39 -5.03
CA HIS A 81 3.12 4.87 -6.26
C HIS A 81 2.50 6.01 -7.07
N ASP A 82 2.24 5.79 -8.36
CA ASP A 82 1.45 6.71 -9.18
C ASP A 82 -0.05 6.45 -8.97
N PRO A 83 -0.81 7.38 -8.36
CA PRO A 83 -2.24 7.22 -8.08
C PRO A 83 -3.13 7.64 -9.25
N THR A 84 -2.57 8.02 -10.40
CA THR A 84 -3.31 8.55 -11.56
C THR A 84 -3.48 7.52 -12.68
N THR A 85 -2.84 6.36 -12.56
CA THR A 85 -2.89 5.30 -13.56
C THR A 85 -3.92 4.23 -13.21
N MET A 86 -5.01 4.17 -13.98
CA MET A 86 -6.05 3.16 -13.79
C MET A 86 -5.52 1.75 -14.09
N ASN A 87 -5.73 0.80 -13.16
CA ASN A 87 -5.38 -0.61 -13.30
C ASN A 87 -3.91 -0.86 -13.74
N ARG A 88 -2.99 -0.04 -13.22
CA ARG A 88 -1.57 -0.10 -13.59
C ARG A 88 -0.70 0.56 -12.53
N GLN A 89 0.51 0.04 -12.37
CA GLN A 89 1.61 0.75 -11.74
C GLN A 89 2.91 0.54 -12.53
N GLY A 90 3.38 1.58 -13.23
CA GLY A 90 4.54 1.47 -14.10
C GLY A 90 4.34 0.39 -15.18
N ALA A 91 5.20 -0.63 -15.18
CA ALA A 91 5.14 -1.76 -16.10
C ALA A 91 4.16 -2.87 -15.66
N ASP A 92 3.67 -2.83 -14.41
CA ASP A 92 2.73 -3.82 -13.87
C ASP A 92 1.31 -3.42 -14.27
N VAL A 93 0.70 -4.17 -15.20
CA VAL A 93 -0.61 -3.85 -15.80
C VAL A 93 -1.64 -4.90 -15.43
N GLY A 94 -2.79 -4.44 -14.92
CA GLY A 94 -3.92 -5.29 -14.55
C GLY A 94 -4.70 -4.74 -13.37
N THR A 95 -5.94 -5.20 -13.22
CA THR A 95 -6.85 -4.80 -12.12
C THR A 95 -6.29 -5.15 -10.75
N GLN A 96 -5.42 -6.16 -10.67
CA GLN A 96 -4.70 -6.53 -9.45
C GLN A 96 -3.70 -5.46 -9.00
N TYR A 97 -3.27 -4.58 -9.89
CA TYR A 97 -2.31 -3.50 -9.62
C TYR A 97 -2.97 -2.11 -9.50
N ARG A 98 -4.31 -2.06 -9.39
CA ARG A 98 -5.04 -0.80 -9.23
C ARG A 98 -4.67 -0.09 -7.92
N SER A 99 -4.81 1.23 -7.93
CA SER A 99 -4.71 2.04 -6.71
C SER A 99 -6.04 2.02 -5.96
N ALA A 100 -6.03 1.60 -4.69
CA ALA A 100 -7.23 1.55 -3.85
C ALA A 100 -6.91 1.69 -2.36
N ILE A 101 -7.86 2.26 -1.62
CA ILE A 101 -7.88 2.33 -0.16
C ILE A 101 -9.12 1.55 0.30
N PHE A 102 -8.90 0.40 0.94
CA PHE A 102 -9.95 -0.41 1.52
C PHE A 102 -10.10 -0.06 2.99
N HIS A 103 -11.06 0.82 3.29
CA HIS A 103 -11.25 1.39 4.61
C HIS A 103 -11.92 0.40 5.57
N HIS A 104 -11.50 0.42 6.84
CA HIS A 104 -12.03 -0.41 7.92
C HIS A 104 -13.10 0.32 8.74
N THR A 105 -13.12 1.65 8.70
CA THR A 105 -14.09 2.50 9.42
C THR A 105 -14.60 3.66 8.56
N PRO A 106 -15.75 4.27 8.91
CA PRO A 106 -16.22 5.49 8.26
C PRO A 106 -15.25 6.68 8.39
N GLU A 107 -14.49 6.76 9.49
CA GLU A 107 -13.48 7.81 9.71
C GLU A 107 -12.31 7.65 8.73
N GLN A 108 -11.83 6.42 8.50
CA GLN A 108 -10.82 6.16 7.47
C GLN A 108 -11.32 6.55 6.08
N LYS A 109 -12.59 6.26 5.76
CA LYS A 109 -13.20 6.70 4.50
C LYS A 109 -13.13 8.22 4.34
N ALA A 110 -13.60 8.95 5.35
CA ALA A 110 -13.63 10.42 5.31
C ALA A 110 -12.21 11.01 5.18
N ILE A 111 -11.24 10.48 5.93
CA ILE A 111 -9.84 10.90 5.83
C ILE A 111 -9.27 10.62 4.44
N ALA A 112 -9.56 9.44 3.85
CA ALA A 112 -9.09 9.07 2.52
C ALA A 112 -9.65 10.00 1.43
N GLU A 113 -10.96 10.22 1.43
CA GLU A 113 -11.64 11.12 0.48
C GLU A 113 -11.12 12.56 0.60
N GLN A 114 -10.97 13.06 1.84
CA GLN A 114 -10.40 14.39 2.09
C GLN A 114 -8.95 14.49 1.60
N THR A 115 -8.13 13.46 1.84
CA THR A 115 -6.73 13.42 1.39
C THR A 115 -6.64 13.49 -0.13
N ILE A 116 -7.44 12.69 -0.84
CA ILE A 116 -7.49 12.71 -2.30
C ILE A 116 -7.93 14.07 -2.82
N SER A 117 -8.96 14.67 -2.21
CA SER A 117 -9.45 16.00 -2.62
C SER A 117 -8.38 17.07 -2.47
N GLU A 118 -7.67 17.09 -1.34
CA GLU A 118 -6.60 18.07 -1.07
C GLU A 118 -5.40 17.87 -2.01
N LEU A 119 -5.00 16.63 -2.27
CA LEU A 119 -3.92 16.31 -3.19
C LEU A 119 -4.23 16.68 -4.65
N ASN A 120 -5.47 16.43 -5.10
CA ASN A 120 -5.93 16.91 -6.41
C ASN A 120 -5.92 18.44 -6.50
N ALA A 121 -6.35 19.13 -5.44
CA ALA A 121 -6.35 20.60 -5.39
C ALA A 121 -4.93 21.21 -5.41
N GLN A 122 -3.94 20.49 -4.87
CA GLN A 122 -2.53 20.90 -4.94
C GLN A 122 -1.92 20.79 -6.34
N GLY A 123 -2.54 20.03 -7.25
CA GLY A 123 -2.09 19.90 -8.63
C GLY A 123 -0.70 19.25 -8.77
N ILE A 124 -0.32 18.37 -7.84
CA ILE A 124 0.98 17.67 -7.86
C ILE A 124 1.11 16.81 -9.12
N TRP A 125 0.01 16.17 -9.55
CA TRP A 125 -0.05 15.38 -10.77
C TRP A 125 -0.79 16.12 -11.88
N ASN A 126 -0.37 15.88 -13.12
CA ASN A 126 -1.03 16.43 -14.31
C ASN A 126 -2.41 15.82 -14.57
N SER A 127 -2.66 14.64 -13.99
CA SER A 127 -3.91 13.89 -14.11
C SER A 127 -4.55 13.74 -12.73
N PRO A 128 -5.89 13.64 -12.64
CA PRO A 128 -6.56 13.43 -11.36
C PRO A 128 -6.21 12.06 -10.76
N ILE A 129 -6.23 11.99 -9.44
CA ILE A 129 -6.13 10.73 -8.69
C ILE A 129 -7.34 9.84 -9.03
N VAL A 130 -7.07 8.58 -9.38
CA VAL A 130 -8.06 7.54 -9.71
C VAL A 130 -8.19 6.46 -8.63
N THR A 131 -7.55 6.67 -7.48
CA THR A 131 -7.58 5.75 -6.34
C THR A 131 -9.00 5.47 -5.86
N GLU A 132 -9.38 4.20 -5.81
CA GLU A 132 -10.68 3.76 -5.27
C GLU A 132 -10.72 3.94 -3.75
N VAL A 133 -11.86 4.34 -3.21
CA VAL A 133 -12.11 4.34 -1.75
C VAL A 133 -13.35 3.50 -1.48
N GLU A 134 -13.13 2.28 -1.00
CA GLU A 134 -14.19 1.30 -0.76
C GLU A 134 -14.07 0.68 0.62
N ALA A 135 -15.16 0.13 1.14
CA ALA A 135 -15.09 -0.69 2.35
C ALA A 135 -14.31 -1.98 2.06
N ILE A 136 -13.49 -2.42 3.00
CA ILE A 136 -12.89 -3.75 2.90
C ILE A 136 -13.98 -4.83 2.94
N LYS A 137 -13.87 -5.81 2.03
CA LYS A 137 -14.80 -6.96 1.97
C LYS A 137 -14.18 -8.19 2.59
N ASP A 138 -13.06 -8.62 2.01
CA ASP A 138 -12.30 -9.80 2.42
C ASP A 138 -10.80 -9.49 2.38
N PHE A 139 -10.01 -10.18 3.18
CA PHE A 139 -8.55 -10.16 3.10
C PHE A 139 -8.02 -11.59 3.16
N TYR A 140 -7.31 -11.98 2.10
CA TYR A 140 -6.61 -13.26 2.03
C TYR A 140 -5.11 -12.98 2.11
N ILE A 141 -4.45 -13.47 3.15
CA ILE A 141 -3.00 -13.36 3.27
C ILE A 141 -2.33 -14.08 2.08
N ALA A 142 -1.37 -13.42 1.45
CA ALA A 142 -0.60 -14.03 0.38
C ALA A 142 0.34 -15.10 0.96
N GLU A 143 0.76 -16.01 0.10
CA GLU A 143 1.63 -17.12 0.47
C GLU A 143 2.92 -16.63 1.16
N ASN A 144 3.45 -17.42 2.12
CA ASN A 144 4.60 -17.02 2.96
C ASN A 144 5.85 -16.56 2.20
N TYR A 145 6.01 -17.00 0.95
CA TYR A 145 7.14 -16.60 0.10
C TYR A 145 6.99 -15.18 -0.46
N HIS A 146 5.78 -14.59 -0.44
CA HIS A 146 5.54 -13.18 -0.78
C HIS A 146 5.76 -12.23 0.40
N GLN A 147 5.72 -12.71 1.63
CA GLN A 147 5.94 -11.89 2.82
C GLN A 147 7.43 -11.56 2.97
N GLU A 148 7.74 -10.32 3.31
CA GLU A 148 9.10 -9.80 3.47
C GLU A 148 9.95 -10.01 2.20
N TYR A 149 9.32 -9.94 1.03
CA TYR A 149 9.95 -10.39 -0.21
C TYR A 149 11.20 -9.57 -0.54
N PHE A 150 11.11 -8.25 -0.45
CA PHE A 150 12.24 -7.37 -0.72
C PHE A 150 13.40 -7.61 0.25
N ALA A 151 13.10 -7.74 1.55
CA ALA A 151 14.12 -8.01 2.57
C ALA A 151 14.88 -9.31 2.30
N ARG A 152 14.19 -10.35 1.82
CA ARG A 152 14.76 -11.66 1.51
C ARG A 152 15.41 -11.76 0.12
N ASN A 153 15.06 -10.85 -0.79
CA ASN A 153 15.38 -10.98 -2.22
C ASN A 153 15.93 -9.68 -2.84
N GLN A 154 16.71 -8.90 -2.07
CA GLN A 154 17.19 -7.58 -2.50
C GLN A 154 17.91 -7.61 -3.86
N ASN A 155 18.64 -8.68 -4.18
CA ASN A 155 19.42 -8.80 -5.42
C ASN A 155 18.59 -9.21 -6.64
N GLN A 156 17.29 -9.49 -6.49
CA GLN A 156 16.45 -9.82 -7.64
C GLN A 156 16.34 -8.61 -8.58
N PRO A 157 16.39 -8.81 -9.92
CA PRO A 157 16.32 -7.71 -10.87
C PRO A 157 15.09 -6.81 -10.69
N TYR A 158 13.93 -7.41 -10.42
CA TYR A 158 12.70 -6.66 -10.14
C TYR A 158 12.83 -5.80 -8.87
N CYS A 159 13.36 -6.36 -7.78
CA CYS A 159 13.61 -5.63 -6.54
C CYS A 159 14.52 -4.42 -6.76
N GLN A 160 15.61 -4.59 -7.52
CA GLN A 160 16.55 -3.51 -7.82
C GLN A 160 15.93 -2.43 -8.72
N ALA A 161 15.15 -2.83 -9.72
CA ALA A 161 14.60 -1.90 -10.70
C ALA A 161 13.33 -1.16 -10.21
N VAL A 162 12.52 -1.79 -9.36
CA VAL A 162 11.18 -1.29 -9.01
C VAL A 162 11.03 -0.99 -7.52
N VAL A 163 11.44 -1.90 -6.64
CA VAL A 163 11.22 -1.76 -5.19
C VAL A 163 12.25 -0.82 -4.56
N ALA A 164 13.54 -1.03 -4.83
CA ALA A 164 14.63 -0.26 -4.23
C ALA A 164 14.53 1.25 -4.50
N PRO A 165 14.16 1.74 -5.70
CA PRO A 165 13.96 3.16 -5.93
C PRO A 165 12.82 3.76 -5.10
N LYS A 166 11.73 3.02 -4.86
CA LYS A 166 10.61 3.46 -4.03
C LYS A 166 11.00 3.55 -2.56
N VAL A 167 11.72 2.55 -2.05
CA VAL A 167 12.28 2.57 -0.69
C VAL A 167 13.27 3.71 -0.52
N ALA A 168 14.17 3.94 -1.49
CA ALA A 168 15.11 5.05 -1.46
C ALA A 168 14.40 6.43 -1.48
N LYS A 169 13.35 6.58 -2.30
CA LYS A 169 12.51 7.79 -2.31
C LYS A 169 11.87 8.02 -0.95
N PHE A 170 11.28 6.98 -0.34
CA PHE A 170 10.71 7.08 1.00
C PHE A 170 11.75 7.54 2.03
N ARG A 171 12.89 6.84 2.13
CA ARG A 171 13.97 7.18 3.06
C ARG A 171 14.47 8.62 2.91
N LYS A 172 14.53 9.14 1.68
CA LYS A 172 14.98 10.51 1.40
C LYS A 172 13.97 11.56 1.84
N HIS A 173 12.67 11.31 1.65
CA HIS A 173 11.62 12.32 1.82
C HIS A 173 10.86 12.24 3.16
N TYR A 174 10.98 11.13 3.89
CA TYR A 174 10.23 10.86 5.12
C TYR A 174 11.14 10.46 6.28
N LEU A 175 12.28 11.14 6.44
CA LEU A 175 13.26 10.86 7.49
C LEU A 175 12.66 10.81 8.90
N GLU A 176 11.73 11.71 9.21
CA GLU A 176 11.04 11.78 10.51
C GLU A 176 10.10 10.59 10.77
N LEU A 177 9.62 9.95 9.70
CA LEU A 177 8.78 8.76 9.78
C LEU A 177 9.58 7.47 9.68
N LEU A 178 10.92 7.51 9.65
CA LEU A 178 11.72 6.29 9.68
C LEU A 178 11.71 5.65 11.08
N LYS A 179 11.38 4.37 11.14
CA LYS A 179 11.43 3.54 12.37
C LYS A 179 12.85 3.46 12.92
N LYS A 180 13.85 3.45 12.03
CA LYS A 180 15.28 3.49 12.37
C LYS A 180 15.89 4.68 11.65
N GLN A 181 16.34 5.68 12.41
CA GLN A 181 17.06 6.81 11.82
C GLN A 181 18.43 6.33 11.29
N PRO A 182 18.87 6.82 10.11
CA PRO A 182 20.23 6.59 9.65
C PRO A 182 21.21 7.19 10.67
N ALA A 183 22.29 6.45 10.95
CA ALA A 183 23.36 6.88 11.85
C ALA A 183 24.14 8.09 11.31
#